data_AF-A0A9D4FYR4-F1
#
_entry.id   AF-A0A9D4FYR4-F1
#
_cell.length_a   1.000
_cell.length_b   1.000
_cell.length_c   1.000
_cell.angle_alpha   90.00
_cell.angle_beta   90.00
_cell.angle_gamma   90.00
#
_symmetry.space_group_name_H-M   'P 1'
#
loop_
_entity.id
_entity.type
_entity.pdbx_description
1 polymer ?
#
loop_
_entity_poly.entity_id
_entity_poly.type
_entity_poly.pdbx_seq_one_letter_code
_entity_poly.pdbx_strand_id
1 'polypeptide(L)'
;MAMLSVACVLAAVCAPAHARGIQTRANQCYGDLGCFTSDNVMPLPDAPDHIRTTFRLYNRGSSNSYDLEAVGFKSHLSAWLSHFDVHKKTKIITHGFVDNGAKPWVVQMKSELLKKASTDIYLSQNEYHEERR
;
A
#
# COMPACT_ATOMS: atom_id res chain seq x y z
N MET A 1 -42.55 -9.02 -49.76
CA MET A 1 -43.21 -8.29 -48.65
C MET A 1 -43.50 -9.31 -47.56
N ALA A 2 -42.58 -9.47 -46.61
CA ALA A 2 -42.74 -10.40 -45.49
C ALA A 2 -43.51 -9.68 -44.38
N MET A 3 -44.68 -10.24 -44.04
CA MET A 3 -45.52 -9.78 -42.93
C MET A 3 -44.77 -10.03 -41.61
N LEU A 4 -44.20 -8.97 -41.03
CA LEU A 4 -43.68 -8.97 -39.68
C LEU A 4 -44.84 -9.22 -38.71
N SER A 5 -44.79 -10.34 -38.00
CA SER A 5 -45.81 -10.74 -37.04
C SER A 5 -45.87 -9.73 -35.88
N VAL A 6 -47.07 -9.19 -35.65
CA VAL A 6 -47.43 -8.25 -34.56
C VAL A 6 -47.09 -8.81 -33.16
N ALA A 7 -46.87 -10.12 -33.03
CA ALA A 7 -46.49 -10.78 -31.79
C ALA A 7 -45.12 -10.35 -31.22
N CYS A 8 -44.22 -9.81 -32.04
CA CYS A 8 -42.86 -9.45 -31.59
C CYS A 8 -42.81 -8.09 -30.86
N VAL A 9 -43.87 -7.26 -30.97
CA VAL A 9 -43.85 -5.89 -30.42
C VAL A 9 -44.15 -5.87 -28.92
N LEU A 10 -44.83 -6.89 -28.37
CA LEU A 10 -45.25 -6.91 -26.96
C LEU A 10 -44.23 -7.54 -26.00
N ALA A 11 -43.15 -8.15 -26.49
CA ALA A 11 -42.12 -8.76 -25.65
C ALA A 11 -40.97 -7.80 -25.27
N ALA A 12 -41.02 -6.54 -25.70
CA ALA A 12 -39.90 -5.60 -25.56
C ALA A 12 -39.95 -4.69 -24.31
N VAL A 13 -40.91 -4.87 -23.39
CA VAL A 13 -41.13 -3.92 -22.26
C VAL A 13 -40.95 -4.56 -20.88
N CYS A 14 -40.27 -5.70 -20.77
CA CYS A 14 -39.83 -6.23 -19.47
C CYS A 14 -38.34 -6.58 -19.51
N ALA A 15 -37.49 -5.66 -19.95
CA ALA A 15 -36.11 -5.69 -19.48
C ALA A 15 -36.17 -5.32 -17.99
N PRO A 16 -35.76 -6.19 -17.06
CA PRO A 16 -35.61 -5.77 -15.68
C PRO A 16 -34.62 -4.61 -15.70
N ALA A 17 -35.10 -3.43 -15.30
CA ALA A 17 -34.21 -2.36 -14.92
C ALA A 17 -33.25 -3.00 -13.92
N HIS A 18 -31.99 -3.22 -14.31
CA HIS A 18 -30.97 -3.59 -13.36
C HIS A 18 -30.96 -2.40 -12.41
N ALA A 19 -31.58 -2.60 -11.24
CA ALA A 19 -31.44 -1.70 -10.13
C ALA A 19 -29.94 -1.48 -10.02
N ARG A 20 -29.48 -0.26 -10.32
CA ARG A 20 -28.14 0.14 -9.94
C ARG A 20 -28.17 0.11 -8.43
N GLY A 21 -27.86 -1.05 -7.86
CA GLY A 21 -27.63 -1.18 -6.45
C GLY A 21 -26.61 -0.10 -6.11
N ILE A 22 -27.04 0.89 -5.33
CA ILE A 22 -26.12 1.80 -4.68
C ILE A 22 -25.15 0.88 -3.96
N GLN A 23 -23.88 0.88 -4.38
CA GLN A 23 -22.89 0.00 -3.80
C GLN A 23 -22.89 0.25 -2.30
N THR A 24 -23.31 -0.78 -1.57
CA THR A 24 -23.28 -0.84 -0.12
C THR A 24 -21.82 -0.75 0.29
N ARG A 25 -21.52 0.09 1.26
CA ARG A 25 -20.22 0.22 1.94
C ARG A 25 -19.34 -1.04 1.76
N ALA A 26 -18.23 -0.92 1.06
CA ALA A 26 -17.29 -2.03 0.90
C ALA A 26 -16.45 -2.18 2.18
N ASN A 27 -16.14 -3.40 2.61
CA ASN A 27 -15.32 -3.68 3.79
C ASN A 27 -14.30 -4.78 3.48
N GLN A 28 -13.04 -4.56 3.84
CA GLN A 28 -11.96 -5.51 3.60
C GLN A 28 -11.02 -5.56 4.80
N CYS A 29 -10.65 -6.77 5.23
CA CYS A 29 -9.75 -6.99 6.36
C CYS A 29 -8.42 -7.60 5.93
N TYR A 30 -7.33 -7.22 6.59
CA TYR A 30 -5.96 -7.67 6.32
C TYR A 30 -5.25 -8.10 7.60
N GLY A 31 -5.55 -9.30 8.09
CA GLY A 31 -4.87 -9.90 9.24
C GLY A 31 -4.70 -8.94 10.43
N ASP A 32 -3.45 -8.72 10.83
CA ASP A 32 -3.09 -7.85 11.95
C ASP A 32 -3.34 -6.34 11.72
N LEU A 33 -3.58 -5.91 10.47
CA LEU A 33 -3.86 -4.52 10.13
C LEU A 33 -5.33 -4.14 10.32
N GLY A 34 -6.20 -5.10 10.63
CA GLY A 34 -7.62 -4.88 10.86
C GLY A 34 -8.42 -4.69 9.57
N CYS A 35 -9.55 -3.99 9.67
CA CYS A 35 -10.52 -3.84 8.58
C CYS A 35 -10.66 -2.38 8.13
N PHE A 36 -10.81 -2.20 6.82
CA PHE A 36 -10.99 -0.93 6.14
C PHE A 36 -12.37 -0.90 5.49
N THR A 37 -13.11 0.18 5.72
CA THR A 37 -14.42 0.40 5.11
C THR A 37 -14.37 1.56 4.12
N SER A 38 -14.99 1.38 2.96
CA SER A 38 -15.18 2.43 1.96
C SER A 38 -16.64 2.92 1.98
N ASP A 39 -16.80 4.23 1.84
CA ASP A 39 -18.07 4.93 1.68
C ASP A 39 -18.40 5.26 0.21
N ASN A 40 -17.69 4.63 -0.74
CA ASN A 40 -17.72 4.85 -2.19
C ASN A 40 -17.03 6.13 -2.71
N VAL A 41 -16.55 7.03 -1.84
CA VAL A 41 -15.78 8.22 -2.28
C VAL A 41 -14.29 7.88 -2.37
N MET A 42 -13.79 7.11 -1.41
CA MET A 42 -12.40 6.62 -1.39
C MET A 42 -12.39 5.11 -1.61
N PRO A 43 -11.64 4.59 -2.60
CA PRO A 43 -11.52 3.14 -2.78
C PRO A 43 -10.93 2.48 -1.53
N LEU A 44 -11.19 1.19 -1.36
CA LEU A 44 -10.48 0.39 -0.38
C LEU A 44 -8.97 0.41 -0.72
N PRO A 45 -8.10 0.33 0.31
CA PRO A 45 -6.67 0.20 0.06
C PRO A 45 -6.37 -1.11 -0.67
N ASP A 46 -5.26 -1.13 -1.41
CA ASP A 46 -4.73 -2.36 -1.98
C ASP A 46 -4.30 -3.34 -0.88
N ALA A 47 -4.25 -4.63 -1.21
CA ALA A 47 -3.79 -5.66 -0.28
C ALA A 47 -2.32 -5.41 0.14
N PRO A 48 -1.93 -5.69 1.40
CA PRO A 48 -0.54 -5.56 1.84
C PRO A 48 0.46 -6.32 0.97
N ASP A 49 0.08 -7.50 0.49
CA ASP A 49 0.88 -8.35 -0.41
C ASP A 49 1.03 -7.73 -1.81
N HIS A 50 0.14 -6.83 -2.20
CA HIS A 50 0.23 -6.06 -3.43
C HIS A 50 1.10 -4.80 -3.24
N ILE A 51 0.91 -4.07 -2.12
CA ILE A 51 1.69 -2.86 -1.81
C ILE A 51 3.15 -3.21 -1.52
N ARG A 52 3.41 -4.36 -0.88
CA ARG A 52 4.72 -4.88 -0.52
C ARG A 52 5.59 -3.85 0.21
N THR A 53 5.04 -3.24 1.25
CA THR A 53 5.77 -2.26 2.05
C THR A 53 6.98 -2.92 2.70
N THR A 54 8.16 -2.34 2.48
CA THR A 54 9.43 -2.80 3.04
C THR A 54 10.01 -1.76 3.97
N PHE A 55 10.43 -2.25 5.13
CA PHE A 55 11.04 -1.50 6.19
C PHE A 55 12.58 -1.59 6.13
N ARG A 56 13.26 -0.54 5.66
CA ARG A 56 14.75 -0.48 5.62
C ARG A 56 15.35 0.38 6.72
N LEU A 57 16.12 -0.24 7.61
CA LEU A 57 16.83 0.38 8.73
C LEU A 57 18.25 0.81 8.34
N TYR A 58 18.65 2.01 8.76
CA TYR A 58 20.01 2.55 8.62
C TYR A 58 20.55 3.04 9.96
N ASN A 59 21.78 2.62 10.26
CA ASN A 59 22.49 3.01 11.47
C ASN A 59 23.72 3.85 11.10
N ARG A 60 23.99 4.89 11.90
CA ARG A 60 25.18 5.73 11.72
C ARG A 60 26.44 4.87 11.92
N GLY A 61 27.39 4.98 10.99
CA GLY A 61 28.68 4.27 11.06
C GLY A 61 28.67 2.85 10.50
N SER A 62 27.51 2.34 10.09
CA SER A 62 27.38 1.09 9.34
C SER A 62 27.12 1.40 7.87
N SER A 63 27.81 0.70 6.96
CA SER A 63 27.44 0.68 5.54
C SER A 63 26.24 -0.23 5.27
N ASN A 64 25.87 -1.08 6.23
CA ASN A 64 24.80 -2.05 6.09
C ASN A 64 23.44 -1.42 6.37
N SER A 65 22.42 -1.90 5.65
CA SER A 65 21.01 -1.66 5.92
C SER A 65 20.29 -2.98 6.16
N TYR A 66 19.23 -2.96 6.95
CA TYR A 66 18.48 -4.16 7.31
C TYR A 66 17.01 -4.02 6.91
N ASP A 67 16.51 -4.98 6.16
CA ASP A 67 15.16 -4.96 5.59
C ASP A 67 14.19 -5.82 6.39
N LEU A 68 12.95 -5.38 6.46
CA LEU A 68 11.83 -6.09 7.05
C LEU A 68 10.61 -5.90 6.16
N GLU A 69 10.09 -6.96 5.56
CA GLU A 69 8.81 -6.86 4.86
C GLU A 69 7.66 -6.69 5.86
N ALA A 70 6.71 -5.82 5.56
CA ALA A 70 5.52 -5.59 6.39
C ALA A 70 4.62 -6.83 6.41
N VAL A 71 4.56 -7.53 5.28
CA VAL A 71 3.83 -8.79 5.12
C VAL A 71 4.58 -9.87 5.91
N GLY A 72 3.88 -10.54 6.83
CA GLY A 72 4.49 -11.59 7.64
C GLY A 72 5.56 -11.10 8.63
N PHE A 73 5.65 -9.79 8.92
CA PHE A 73 6.75 -9.19 9.68
C PHE A 73 7.05 -9.88 11.02
N LYS A 74 6.05 -10.51 11.66
CA LYS A 74 6.19 -11.21 12.95
C LYS A 74 7.32 -12.24 12.97
N SER A 75 7.58 -12.96 11.87
CA SER A 75 8.66 -13.97 11.82
C SER A 75 10.06 -13.37 11.79
N HIS A 76 10.21 -12.13 11.30
CA HIS A 76 11.51 -11.47 11.10
C HIS A 76 11.74 -10.29 12.06
N LEU A 77 10.71 -9.88 12.81
CA LEU A 77 10.75 -8.71 13.68
C LEU A 77 11.86 -8.79 14.72
N SER A 78 12.05 -9.94 15.39
CA SER A 78 13.09 -10.08 16.43
C SER A 78 14.50 -9.91 15.88
N ALA A 79 14.78 -10.50 14.72
CA ALA A 79 16.06 -10.36 14.04
C ALA A 79 16.29 -8.91 13.59
N TRP A 80 15.27 -8.28 13.02
CA TRP A 80 15.37 -6.89 12.58
C TRP A 80 15.58 -5.91 13.75
N LEU A 81 14.85 -6.10 14.86
CA LEU A 81 14.99 -5.30 16.09
C LEU A 81 16.36 -5.48 16.76
N SER A 82 17.09 -6.57 16.50
CA SER A 82 18.45 -6.74 17.03
C SER A 82 19.45 -5.70 16.50
N HIS A 83 19.11 -5.06 15.38
CA HIS A 83 19.88 -3.97 14.79
C HIS A 83 19.44 -2.58 15.29
N PHE A 84 18.41 -2.53 16.14
CA PHE A 84 17.83 -1.30 16.64
C PHE A 84 18.38 -0.94 18.02
N ASP A 85 18.73 0.33 18.22
CA ASP A 85 19.16 0.86 19.50
C ASP A 85 18.04 1.63 20.18
N VAL A 86 17.42 1.01 21.19
CA VAL A 86 16.29 1.57 21.94
C VAL A 86 16.60 2.88 22.66
N HIS A 87 17.88 3.22 22.84
CA HIS A 87 18.30 4.48 23.47
C HIS A 87 18.47 5.61 22.45
N LYS A 88 18.48 5.30 21.15
CA LYS A 88 18.53 6.30 20.08
C LYS A 88 17.12 6.75 19.71
N LYS A 89 17.02 8.01 19.27
CA LYS A 89 15.79 8.47 18.63
C LYS A 89 15.64 7.77 17.29
N THR A 90 14.41 7.44 16.91
CA THR A 90 14.09 6.90 15.59
C THR A 90 13.46 7.98 14.72
N LYS A 91 13.82 8.01 13.44
CA LYS A 91 13.19 8.88 12.45
C LYS A 91 12.69 8.03 11.28
N ILE A 92 11.44 8.26 10.90
CA ILE A 92 10.80 7.58 9.77
C ILE A 92 10.76 8.54 8.59
N ILE A 93 11.19 8.08 7.42
CA ILE A 93 11.06 8.80 6.15
C ILE A 93 10.22 7.91 5.22
N THR A 94 9.11 8.46 4.74
CA THR A 94 8.19 7.80 3.82
C THR A 94 8.03 8.65 2.57
N HIS A 95 8.15 8.04 1.40
CA HIS A 95 7.91 8.74 0.16
C HIS A 95 6.41 8.88 -0.13
N GLY A 96 6.07 9.74 -1.10
CA GLY A 96 4.70 10.03 -1.49
C GLY A 96 4.39 9.55 -2.91
N PHE A 97 3.51 10.32 -3.58
CA PHE A 97 2.94 10.05 -4.90
C PHE A 97 4.00 9.67 -5.96
N VAL A 98 3.84 8.47 -6.55
CA VAL A 98 4.66 7.91 -7.66
C VAL A 98 6.17 7.80 -7.35
N ASP A 99 6.55 8.01 -6.09
CA ASP A 99 7.93 8.07 -5.68
C ASP A 99 8.39 6.76 -5.03
N ASN A 100 9.66 6.66 -4.65
CA ASN A 100 10.20 5.48 -3.98
C ASN A 100 11.37 5.83 -3.04
N GLY A 101 11.83 4.86 -2.27
CA GLY A 101 12.89 5.06 -1.28
C GLY A 101 14.27 5.43 -1.85
N ALA A 102 14.49 5.26 -3.16
CA ALA A 102 15.76 5.57 -3.82
C ALA A 102 15.84 7.03 -4.32
N LYS A 103 14.79 7.83 -4.10
CA LYS A 103 14.69 9.17 -4.69
C LYS A 103 15.64 10.14 -4.01
N PRO A 104 16.20 11.12 -4.75
CA PRO A 104 17.28 11.97 -4.24
C PRO A 104 16.95 12.64 -2.90
N TRP A 105 15.73 13.15 -2.72
CA TRP A 105 15.35 13.81 -1.48
C TRP A 105 15.28 12.83 -0.30
N VAL A 106 14.86 11.58 -0.51
CA VAL A 106 14.84 10.53 0.53
C VAL A 106 16.27 10.20 0.95
N VAL A 107 17.14 9.97 -0.03
CA VAL A 107 18.55 9.62 0.18
C VAL A 107 19.31 10.76 0.86
N GLN A 108 19.08 12.00 0.43
CA GLN A 108 19.70 13.19 1.02
C GLN A 108 19.20 13.42 2.45
N MET A 109 17.89 13.37 2.69
CA MET A 109 17.32 13.53 4.03
C MET A 109 17.85 12.49 5.01
N LYS A 110 17.88 11.21 4.62
CA LYS A 110 18.52 10.14 5.39
C LYS A 110 19.97 10.49 5.72
N SER A 111 20.75 10.87 4.72
CA SER A 111 22.19 11.13 4.89
C SER A 111 22.45 12.30 5.84
N GLU A 112 21.68 13.39 5.74
CA GLU A 112 21.83 14.55 6.63
C GLU A 112 21.39 14.25 8.07
N LEU A 113 20.33 13.46 8.25
CA LEU A 113 19.88 13.03 9.57
C LEU A 113 20.90 12.10 10.25
N LEU A 114 21.55 11.18 9.51
CA LEU A 114 22.61 10.32 10.04
C LEU A 114 23.86 11.11 10.47
N LYS A 115 24.16 12.24 9.80
CA LYS A 115 25.28 13.12 10.18
C LYS A 115 25.01 13.86 11.49
N LYS A 116 23.79 14.36 11.69
CA LYS A 116 23.48 15.27 12.81
C LYS A 116 23.14 14.56 14.12
N ALA A 117 22.71 13.30 14.10
CA ALA A 117 22.26 12.64 15.32
C ALA A 117 22.73 11.17 15.39
N SER A 118 22.90 10.65 16.62
CA SER A 118 22.93 9.22 16.90
C SER A 118 21.49 8.70 16.84
N THR A 119 20.98 8.56 15.63
CA THR A 119 19.57 8.24 15.34
C THR A 119 19.53 7.04 14.42
N ASP A 120 18.60 6.13 14.70
CA ASP A 120 18.27 5.05 13.78
C ASP A 120 17.25 5.59 12.77
N ILE A 121 17.58 5.47 11.47
CA ILE A 121 16.70 5.96 10.40
C ILE A 121 16.00 4.81 9.73
N TYR A 122 14.70 4.97 9.62
CA TYR A 122 13.81 4.04 8.99
C TYR A 122 13.30 4.62 7.66
N LEU A 123 13.58 3.94 6.55
CA LEU A 123 12.98 4.24 5.25
C LEU A 123 11.85 3.24 4.97
N SER A 124 10.63 3.75 4.81
CA SER A 124 9.56 2.97 4.17
C SER A 124 9.79 3.00 2.68
N GLN A 125 10.15 1.85 2.13
CA GLN A 125 10.23 1.67 0.68
C GLN A 125 9.00 0.89 0.25
N ASN A 126 8.21 1.47 -0.66
CA ASN A 126 7.30 0.69 -1.47
C ASN A 126 7.98 0.47 -2.82
N GLU A 127 8.16 -0.79 -3.21
CA GLU A 127 8.48 -1.12 -4.59
C GLU A 127 7.17 -1.27 -5.36
N TYR A 128 6.77 -0.21 -6.07
CA TYR A 128 5.77 -0.36 -7.11
C TYR A 128 6.42 -1.12 -8.28
N HIS A 129 6.22 -2.43 -8.31
CA HIS A 129 6.43 -3.25 -9.49
C HIS A 129 5.07 -3.65 -10.04
N GLU A 130 4.43 -2.77 -10.82
CA GLU A 130 3.73 -3.28 -12.00
C GLU A 130 3.80 -2.30 -13.16
N GLU A 131 4.64 -2.71 -14.11
CA GLU A 131 4.57 -2.46 -15.53
C GLU A 131 3.12 -2.52 -16.03
N ARG A 132 2.41 -1.38 -15.99
CA ARG A 132 1.20 -1.18 -16.78
C ARG A 132 1.35 0.08 -17.62
N ARG A 133 1.79 -0.18 -18.86
CA ARG A 133 1.31 0.57 -20.03
C ARG A 133 -0.21 0.50 -20.12
#